data_AF-A0A1H0S8I5-F1
#
_entry.id   AF-A0A1H0S8I5-F1
#
_cell.length_a   1.000
_cell.length_b   1.000
_cell.length_c   1.000
_cell.angle_alpha   90.00
_cell.angle_beta   90.00
_cell.angle_gamma   90.00
#
_symmetry.space_group_name_H-M   'P 1'
#
loop_
_entity.id
_entity.type
_entity.pdbx_description
1 polymer ?
#
loop_
_entity_poly.entity_id
_entity_poly.type
_entity_poly.pdbx_seq_one_letter_code
_entity_poly.pdbx_strand_id
1 'polypeptide(L)'
;MSSEGPGSRSFGERLRWLMETYPQPNGRAWTPGAVAKALTASGHPVSRQHVWKLLRDGAQPSFALVDALAHVFNVGVETFSERSTEPELPAALYRAGELPQEQLTHLAQYIRFLESQVDSSREDPNE
;
A
#
# COMPACT_ATOMS: atom_id res chain seq x y z
N MET A 1 16.80 -4.78 22.20
CA MET A 1 16.34 -3.61 21.42
C MET A 1 16.86 -3.82 20.01
N SER A 2 16.06 -4.45 19.15
CA SER A 2 16.45 -4.74 17.76
C SER A 2 15.79 -3.70 16.87
N SER A 3 16.60 -2.78 16.36
CA SER A 3 16.24 -1.84 15.30
C SER A 3 16.38 -2.57 13.96
N GLU A 4 15.29 -3.12 13.44
CA GLU A 4 15.20 -3.51 12.03
C GLU A 4 14.76 -2.28 11.22
N GLY A 5 15.56 -1.91 10.24
CA GLY A 5 15.28 -0.79 9.35
C GLY A 5 13.94 -0.96 8.62
N PRO A 6 13.18 0.12 8.36
CA PRO A 6 11.81 0.06 7.81
C PRO A 6 11.71 -0.36 6.32
N GLY A 7 12.74 -1.00 5.75
CA GLY A 7 12.93 -1.11 4.30
C GLY A 7 12.29 -2.30 3.58
N SER A 8 11.74 -3.31 4.26
CA SER A 8 11.09 -4.44 3.55
C SER A 8 10.11 -5.20 4.46
N ARG A 9 9.11 -4.49 5.01
CA ARG A 9 7.99 -5.16 5.70
C ARG A 9 6.96 -5.63 4.68
N SER A 10 6.63 -6.92 4.74
CA SER A 10 5.51 -7.50 4.00
C SER A 10 4.19 -6.80 4.34
N PHE A 11 3.18 -6.95 3.49
CA PHE A 11 1.86 -6.38 3.73
C PHE A 11 1.29 -6.78 5.10
N GLY A 12 1.42 -8.06 5.46
CA GLY A 12 0.95 -8.60 6.73
C GLY A 12 1.65 -7.98 7.95
N GLU A 13 2.94 -7.69 7.85
CA GLU A 13 3.70 -7.04 8.92
C GLU A 13 3.31 -5.57 9.08
N ARG A 14 3.04 -4.86 7.99
CA ARG A 14 2.54 -3.47 8.04
C ARG A 14 1.15 -3.42 8.67
N LEU A 15 0.26 -4.32 8.27
CA LEU A 15 -1.07 -4.43 8.89
C LEU A 15 -0.97 -4.74 10.38
N ARG A 16 -0.08 -5.65 10.79
CA ARG A 16 0.17 -5.96 12.20
C ARG A 16 0.69 -4.73 12.96
N TRP A 17 1.65 -4.02 12.39
CA TRP A 17 2.18 -2.79 12.98
C TRP A 17 1.10 -1.71 13.15
N LEU A 18 0.19 -1.54 12.18
CA LEU A 18 -0.95 -0.63 12.30
C LEU A 18 -1.91 -1.04 13.42
N MET A 19 -2.21 -2.34 13.53
CA MET A 19 -3.05 -2.90 14.59
C MET A 19 -2.48 -2.67 16.00
N GLU A 20 -1.15 -2.65 16.13
CA GLU A 20 -0.43 -2.41 17.39
C GLU A 20 -0.25 -0.91 17.70
N THR A 21 -0.05 -0.09 16.66
CA THR A 21 0.26 1.34 16.81
C THR A 21 -0.98 2.19 17.03
N TYR A 22 -2.09 1.86 16.37
CA TYR A 22 -3.32 2.66 16.39
C TYR A 22 -4.46 1.89 17.06
N PRO A 23 -4.85 2.18 18.31
CA PRO A 23 -5.98 1.53 18.94
C PRO A 23 -7.30 1.84 18.20
N GLN A 24 -8.31 0.99 18.37
CA GLN A 24 -9.65 1.25 17.83
C GLN A 24 -10.22 2.57 18.39
N PRO A 25 -11.22 3.19 17.72
CA PRO A 25 -11.91 4.38 18.24
C PRO A 25 -12.54 4.19 19.63
N ASN A 26 -12.82 2.94 20.02
CA ASN A 26 -13.35 2.58 21.34
C ASN A 26 -12.25 2.27 22.39
N GLY A 27 -10.97 2.50 22.05
CA GLY A 27 -9.82 2.23 22.90
C GLY A 27 -9.39 0.75 22.99
N ARG A 28 -10.06 -0.17 22.29
CA ARG A 28 -9.70 -1.60 22.30
C ARG A 28 -8.58 -1.90 21.29
N ALA A 29 -7.80 -2.94 21.60
CA ALA A 29 -6.81 -3.48 20.67
C ALA A 29 -7.48 -4.06 19.41
N TRP A 30 -6.86 -3.90 18.25
CA TRP A 30 -7.33 -4.53 17.03
C TRP A 30 -7.19 -6.05 17.09
N THR A 31 -8.21 -6.75 16.60
CA THR A 31 -8.15 -8.20 16.36
C THR A 31 -8.52 -8.47 14.91
N PRO A 32 -8.15 -9.62 14.33
CA PRO A 32 -8.53 -9.96 12.96
C PRO A 32 -10.06 -9.93 12.75
N GLY A 33 -10.82 -10.29 13.78
CA GLY A 33 -12.29 -10.19 13.76
C GLY A 33 -12.79 -8.75 13.81
N ALA A 34 -12.12 -7.87 14.56
CA ALA A 34 -12.47 -6.45 14.62
C ALA A 34 -12.16 -5.75 13.28
N VAL A 35 -11.02 -6.06 12.65
CA VAL A 35 -10.67 -5.57 11.32
C VAL A 35 -11.69 -6.03 10.28
N ALA A 36 -12.03 -7.33 10.27
CA ALA A 36 -13.05 -7.86 9.37
C ALA A 36 -14.42 -7.16 9.55
N LYS A 37 -14.82 -6.90 10.79
CA LYS A 37 -16.06 -6.18 11.11
C LYS A 37 -16.01 -4.74 10.63
N ALA A 38 -14.89 -4.04 10.81
CA ALA A 38 -14.71 -2.66 10.36
C ALA A 38 -14.76 -2.56 8.83
N LEU A 39 -14.09 -3.47 8.12
CA LEU A 39 -14.12 -3.55 6.66
C LEU A 39 -15.53 -3.86 6.14
N THR A 40 -16.24 -4.77 6.80
CA THR A 40 -17.64 -5.07 6.44
C THR A 40 -18.53 -3.83 6.63
N ALA A 41 -18.30 -3.05 7.70
CA ALA A 41 -19.04 -1.81 7.95
C ALA A 41 -18.72 -0.70 6.93
N SER A 42 -17.53 -0.73 6.31
CA SER A 42 -17.15 0.16 5.21
C SER A 42 -17.52 -0.36 3.81
N GLY A 43 -18.41 -1.36 3.74
CA GLY A 43 -18.91 -1.89 2.46
C GLY A 43 -18.01 -2.94 1.81
N HIS A 44 -16.96 -3.38 2.49
CA HIS A 44 -15.98 -4.36 2.00
C HIS A 44 -16.06 -5.64 2.84
N PRO A 45 -17.06 -6.51 2.60
CA PRO A 45 -17.25 -7.71 3.39
C PRO A 45 -16.08 -8.68 3.20
N VAL A 46 -15.33 -8.92 4.28
CA VAL A 46 -14.25 -9.90 4.32
C VAL A 46 -14.38 -10.79 5.55
N SER A 47 -14.00 -12.06 5.40
CA SER A 47 -14.03 -13.00 6.52
C SER A 47 -12.86 -12.75 7.47
N ARG A 48 -13.06 -13.07 8.76
CA ARG A 48 -11.97 -13.09 9.76
C ARG A 48 -10.79 -13.95 9.31
N GLN A 49 -11.07 -15.09 8.66
CA GLN A 49 -10.04 -15.99 8.15
C GLN A 49 -9.21 -15.34 7.05
N HIS A 50 -9.84 -14.55 6.17
CA HIS A 50 -9.13 -13.79 5.14
C HIS A 50 -8.16 -12.78 5.76
N VAL A 51 -8.61 -12.02 6.76
CA VAL A 51 -7.73 -11.07 7.49
C VAL A 51 -6.57 -11.81 8.17
N TRP A 52 -6.83 -12.96 8.77
CA TRP A 52 -5.78 -13.78 9.39
C TRP A 52 -4.77 -14.29 8.36
N LYS A 53 -5.24 -14.65 7.16
CA LYS A 53 -4.39 -15.05 6.03
C LYS A 53 -3.50 -13.89 5.57
N LEU A 54 -4.03 -12.67 5.46
CA LEU A 54 -3.23 -11.47 5.12
C LEU A 54 -2.12 -11.22 6.13
N LEU A 55 -2.42 -11.37 7.43
CA LEU A 55 -1.45 -11.20 8.51
C LEU A 55 -0.36 -12.27 8.52
N ARG A 56 -0.68 -13.52 8.17
CA ARG A 56 0.28 -14.64 8.22
C ARG A 56 1.07 -14.81 6.94
N ASP A 57 0.36 -14.90 5.82
CA ASP A 57 0.94 -15.33 4.54
C ASP A 57 1.52 -14.15 3.75
N GLY A 58 1.29 -12.90 4.22
CA GLY A 58 1.79 -11.70 3.55
C GLY A 58 1.24 -11.52 2.12
N ALA A 59 0.17 -12.23 1.78
CA ALA A 59 -0.42 -12.22 0.45
C ALA A 59 -0.78 -10.79 0.04
N GLN A 60 -0.48 -10.44 -1.21
CA GLN A 60 -0.77 -9.12 -1.76
C GLN A 60 -2.29 -9.00 -1.98
N PRO A 61 -2.99 -8.13 -1.22
CA PRO A 61 -4.42 -7.93 -1.40
C PRO A 61 -4.72 -7.11 -2.65
N SER A 62 -5.99 -7.09 -3.06
CA SER A 62 -6.46 -6.16 -4.09
C SER A 62 -6.37 -4.71 -3.62
N PHE A 63 -6.22 -3.77 -4.55
CA PHE A 63 -6.18 -2.34 -4.25
C PHE A 63 -7.40 -1.87 -3.46
N ALA A 64 -8.61 -2.32 -3.81
CA ALA A 64 -9.84 -1.97 -3.09
C ALA A 64 -9.78 -2.38 -1.60
N LEU A 65 -9.14 -3.50 -1.27
CA LEU A 65 -8.97 -3.93 0.11
C LEU A 65 -7.89 -3.11 0.84
N VAL A 66 -6.83 -2.70 0.14
CA VAL A 66 -5.82 -1.78 0.69
C VAL A 66 -6.44 -0.43 1.02
N ASP A 67 -7.22 0.13 0.08
CA ASP A 67 -7.93 1.39 0.25
C ASP A 67 -8.92 1.35 1.43
N ALA A 68 -9.73 0.30 1.51
CA ALA A 68 -10.63 0.09 2.62
C ALA A 68 -9.90 -0.04 3.98
N LEU A 69 -8.76 -0.73 4.01
CA LEU A 69 -7.93 -0.83 5.21
C LEU A 69 -7.32 0.53 5.59
N ALA A 70 -6.80 1.27 4.62
CA ALA A 70 -6.26 2.62 4.83
C ALA A 70 -7.31 3.53 5.46
N HIS A 71 -8.55 3.50 4.97
CA HIS A 71 -9.67 4.21 5.58
C HIS A 71 -9.99 3.74 7.01
N VAL A 72 -9.99 2.43 7.28
CA VAL A 72 -10.27 1.89 8.63
C VAL A 72 -9.24 2.36 9.66
N PHE A 73 -7.98 2.45 9.29
CA PHE A 73 -6.89 2.90 10.16
C PHE A 73 -6.65 4.42 10.09
N ASN A 74 -7.39 5.14 9.23
CA ASN A 74 -7.18 6.57 8.96
C ASN A 74 -5.73 6.90 8.57
N VAL A 75 -5.17 6.10 7.67
CA VAL A 75 -3.83 6.27 7.09
C VAL A 75 -3.93 6.34 5.56
N GLY A 76 -2.87 6.78 4.88
CA GLY A 76 -2.82 6.72 3.42
C GLY A 76 -2.40 5.35 2.90
N VAL A 77 -2.84 4.99 1.68
CA VAL A 77 -2.56 3.70 1.03
C VAL A 77 -1.06 3.44 0.85
N GLU A 78 -0.25 4.49 0.76
CA GLU A 78 1.22 4.45 0.69
C GLU A 78 1.85 3.77 1.92
N THR A 79 1.15 3.79 3.06
CA THR A 79 1.59 3.09 4.28
C THR A 79 1.74 1.58 4.06
N PHE A 80 1.00 1.02 3.09
CA PHE A 80 1.05 -0.39 2.72
C PHE A 80 2.03 -0.70 1.57
N SER A 81 2.64 0.31 0.93
CA SER A 81 3.54 0.11 -0.23
C SER A 81 5.02 -0.02 0.15
N GLU A 82 5.74 -0.93 -0.53
CA GLU A 82 7.19 -1.15 -0.36
C GLU A 82 8.06 0.07 -0.61
N ARG A 83 7.60 1.05 -1.39
CA ARG A 83 8.22 2.36 -1.40
C ARG A 83 8.04 2.95 -0.02
N SER A 84 9.11 2.84 0.77
CA SER A 84 9.49 3.82 1.76
C SER A 84 8.92 5.16 1.32
N THR A 85 8.20 5.84 2.20
CA THR A 85 7.95 7.27 2.13
C THR A 85 9.30 7.97 2.10
N GLU A 86 10.02 7.86 0.99
CA GLU A 86 10.93 8.87 0.56
C GLU A 86 10.03 10.03 0.11
N PRO A 87 10.20 11.21 0.70
CA PRO A 87 9.50 12.44 0.29
C PRO A 87 9.82 12.86 -1.17
N GLU A 88 10.53 12.02 -1.92
CA GLU A 88 10.96 12.22 -3.30
C GLU A 88 9.78 12.38 -4.26
N LEU A 89 8.63 11.72 -4.09
CA LEU A 89 7.52 11.88 -5.05
C LEU A 89 6.89 13.28 -5.01
N PRO A 90 6.46 13.81 -3.85
CA PRO A 90 6.00 15.19 -3.75
C PRO A 90 7.08 16.20 -4.16
N ALA A 91 8.33 15.98 -3.77
CA ALA A 91 9.45 16.85 -4.14
C ALA A 91 9.82 16.77 -5.64
N ALA A 92 9.63 15.61 -6.27
CA ALA A 92 9.87 15.41 -7.71
C ALA A 92 8.72 16.01 -8.53
N LEU A 93 7.47 15.92 -8.06
CA LEU A 93 6.34 16.60 -8.68
C LEU A 93 6.46 18.12 -8.57
N TYR A 94 6.93 18.62 -7.42
CA TYR A 94 7.23 20.05 -7.24
C TYR A 94 8.33 20.51 -8.19
N ARG A 95 9.47 19.79 -8.25
CA ARG A 95 10.55 20.06 -9.21
C ARG A 95 10.10 19.93 -10.67
N ALA A 96 9.22 18.98 -10.99
CA ALA A 96 8.64 18.83 -12.31
C ALA A 96 7.75 20.03 -12.69
N GLY A 97 7.03 20.61 -11.73
CA GLY A 97 6.26 21.84 -11.93
C GLY A 97 7.12 23.06 -12.30
N GLU A 98 8.42 23.03 -12.01
CA GLU A 98 9.39 24.06 -12.39
C GLU A 98 10.04 23.81 -13.77
N LEU A 99 9.76 22.67 -14.40
CA LEU A 99 10.35 22.32 -15.70
C LEU A 99 9.65 23.05 -16.87
N PRO A 100 10.40 23.42 -17.92
CA PRO A 100 9.82 23.88 -19.18
C PRO A 100 8.91 22.82 -19.81
N GLN A 101 7.87 23.24 -20.55
CA GLN A 101 6.90 22.33 -21.18
C GLN A 101 7.52 21.24 -22.05
N GLU A 102 8.64 21.54 -22.71
CA GLU A 102 9.37 20.58 -23.54
C GLU A 102 9.93 19.42 -22.69
N GLN A 103 10.48 19.72 -21.52
CA GLN A 103 11.03 18.70 -20.61
C GLN A 103 9.93 17.87 -19.94
N LEU A 104 8.79 18.49 -19.63
CA LEU A 104 7.59 17.79 -19.14
C LEU A 104 7.06 16.79 -20.17
N THR A 105 7.09 17.15 -21.45
CA THR A 105 6.67 16.26 -22.54
C THR A 105 7.60 15.05 -22.64
N HIS A 106 8.92 15.28 -22.57
CA HIS A 106 9.91 14.21 -22.55
C HIS A 106 9.75 13.28 -21.32
N LEU A 107 9.50 13.85 -20.14
CA LEU A 107 9.24 13.09 -18.92
C LEU A 107 7.98 12.22 -19.06
N ALA A 108 6.89 12.77 -19.59
CA ALA A 108 5.65 12.03 -19.82
C ALA A 108 5.84 10.88 -20.83
N GLN A 109 6.63 11.09 -21.88
CA GLN A 109 7.00 10.04 -22.84
C GLN A 109 7.83 8.94 -22.18
N TYR A 110 8.79 9.31 -21.33
CA TYR A 110 9.62 8.35 -20.61
C TYR A 110 8.81 7.51 -19.62
N ILE A 111 7.86 8.11 -18.89
CA ILE A 111 6.96 7.39 -17.99
C ILE A 111 6.14 6.35 -18.77
N ARG A 112 5.54 6.73 -19.91
CA ARG A 112 4.79 5.78 -20.76
C ARG A 112 5.67 4.64 -21.29
N PHE A 113 6.92 4.94 -21.61
CA PHE A 113 7.88 3.92 -22.05
C PHE A 113 8.21 2.92 -20.92
N LEU A 114 8.39 3.41 -19.69
CA LEU A 114 8.59 2.54 -18.53
C LEU A 114 7.35 1.67 -18.26
N GLU A 115 6.15 2.23 -18.36
CA GLU A 115 4.89 1.48 -18.23
C GLU A 115 4.79 0.36 -19.28
N SER A 116 5.15 0.64 -20.54
CA SER A 116 5.17 -0.35 -21.62
C SER A 116 6.14 -1.50 -21.35
N GLN A 117 7.32 -1.24 -20.76
CA GLN A 117 8.29 -2.31 -20.45
C GLN A 117 7.84 -3.20 -19.29
N VAL A 118 7.11 -2.64 -18.33
CA VAL A 118 6.54 -3.41 -17.21
C VAL A 118 5.42 -4.33 -17.68
N ASP A 119 4.63 -3.91 -18.68
CA ASP A 119 3.57 -4.73 -19.27
C ASP A 119 4.16 -5.88 -20.11
N SER A 120 5.18 -5.59 -20.93
CA SER A 120 5.87 -6.62 -21.73
C SER A 120 6.64 -7.66 -20.89
N SER A 121 7.00 -7.33 -19.65
CA SER A 121 7.64 -8.27 -18.71
C SER A 121 6.63 -9.18 -17.98
N ARG A 122 5.32 -8.99 -18.17
CA ARG A 122 4.25 -9.87 -17.66
C ARG A 122 3.78 -10.90 -18.68
N GLU A 123 4.08 -10.71 -19.95
CA GLU A 123 3.81 -11.67 -21.03
C GLU A 123 5.02 -12.59 -21.25
N ASP A 124 5.30 -13.46 -20.28
CA ASP A 124 6.02 -14.72 -20.54
C ASP A 124 4.97 -15.85 -20.59
N PRO A 125 4.41 -16.17 -21.77
CA PRO A 125 3.76 -17.45 -21.97
C PRO A 125 4.86 -18.49 -22.11
N ASN A 126 5.07 -19.24 -21.04
CA ASN A 126 5.88 -20.45 -20.97
C ASN A 126 5.64 -21.35 -22.21
N GLU A 127 6.61 -21.43 -23.13
CA GLU A 127 6.79 -22.59 -24.03
C GLU A 127 7.42 -23.77 -23.28
#